data_AF-A0A662AAG7-F1
#
_entry.id   AF-A0A662AAG7-F1
#
_cell.length_a   1.000
_cell.length_b   1.000
_cell.length_c   1.000
_cell.angle_alpha   90.00
_cell.angle_beta   90.00
_cell.angle_gamma   90.00
#
_symmetry.space_group_name_H-M   'P 1'
#
loop_
_entity.id
_entity.type
_entity.pdbx_description
1 polymer ?
#
loop_
_entity_poly.entity_id
_entity_poly.type
_entity_poly.pdbx_seq_one_letter_code
_entity_poly.pdbx_strand_id
1 'polypeptide(L)'
;MAKRRNLKKDINYLSYDIISECFTYNYFFPEKNEDKIKEIITETVKMRNEFIKRVNHIDGKDNRKLTKQHFQKLYKDLFAKADNLVKDLNDLNKEE
;
A
#
# COMPACT_ATOMS: atom_id res chain seq x y z
N MET A 1 3.12 -22.04 -1.97
CA MET A 1 4.06 -21.04 -1.38
C MET A 1 4.41 -19.91 -2.34
N ALA A 2 4.81 -20.21 -3.59
CA ALA A 2 5.25 -19.19 -4.57
C ALA A 2 4.30 -18.00 -4.77
N LYS A 3 2.98 -18.24 -4.92
CA LYS A 3 1.98 -17.17 -5.08
C LYS A 3 1.95 -16.18 -3.90
N ARG A 4 2.08 -16.67 -2.66
CA ARG A 4 2.14 -15.81 -1.47
C ARG A 4 3.44 -15.01 -1.43
N ARG A 5 4.56 -15.63 -1.83
CA ARG A 5 5.85 -14.94 -1.94
C ARG A 5 5.79 -13.81 -2.96
N ASN A 6 5.17 -14.06 -4.12
CA ASN A 6 5.01 -13.05 -5.15
C ASN A 6 4.10 -11.92 -4.66
N LEU A 7 2.95 -12.23 -4.06
CA LEU A 7 2.07 -11.20 -3.49
C LEU A 7 2.77 -10.29 -2.47
N LYS A 8 3.64 -10.83 -1.61
CA LYS A 8 4.43 -9.99 -0.70
C LYS A 8 5.41 -9.07 -1.44
N LYS A 9 6.01 -9.55 -2.54
CA LYS A 9 6.86 -8.72 -3.39
C LYS A 9 6.04 -7.62 -4.04
N ASP A 10 4.85 -7.93 -4.54
CA ASP A 10 3.94 -6.96 -5.16
C ASP A 10 3.53 -5.88 -4.15
N ILE A 11 3.19 -6.26 -2.91
CA ILE A 11 2.89 -5.30 -1.82
C ILE A 11 4.11 -4.41 -1.53
N ASN A 12 5.31 -5.00 -1.43
CA ASN A 12 6.53 -4.22 -1.20
C ASN A 12 6.82 -3.25 -2.34
N TYR A 13 6.66 -3.71 -3.59
CA TYR A 13 6.89 -2.92 -4.79
C TYR A 13 5.94 -1.72 -4.83
N LEU A 14 4.63 -1.96 -4.66
CA LEU A 14 3.62 -0.91 -4.60
C LEU A 14 3.90 0.12 -3.49
N SER A 15 4.31 -0.36 -2.31
CA SER A 15 4.64 0.53 -1.19
C SER A 15 5.90 1.36 -1.47
N TYR A 16 6.89 0.77 -2.13
CA TYR A 16 8.11 1.45 -2.51
C TYR A 16 7.83 2.54 -3.55
N ASP A 17 7.03 2.23 -4.57
CA ASP A 17 6.64 3.19 -5.61
C ASP A 17 5.95 4.42 -5.01
N ILE A 18 4.96 4.23 -4.12
CA ILE A 18 4.26 5.35 -3.46
C ILE A 18 5.22 6.20 -2.62
N ILE A 19 6.12 5.58 -1.85
CA ILE A 19 7.10 6.31 -1.04
C ILE A 19 8.11 7.05 -1.91
N SER A 20 8.54 6.43 -3.02
CA SER A 20 9.44 7.07 -3.97
C SER A 20 8.81 8.32 -4.56
N GLU A 21 7.52 8.26 -4.93
CA GLU A 21 6.78 9.41 -5.43
C GLU A 21 6.67 10.53 -4.38
N CYS A 22 6.45 10.18 -3.12
CA CYS A 22 6.45 11.13 -2.01
C CYS A 22 7.81 11.86 -1.87
N PHE A 23 8.92 11.14 -2.00
CA PHE A 23 10.25 11.75 -1.97
C PHE A 23 10.53 12.60 -3.22
N THR A 24 10.08 12.16 -4.39
CA THR A 24 10.17 12.95 -5.62
C THR A 24 9.43 14.27 -5.46
N TYR A 25 8.19 14.24 -4.97
CA TYR A 25 7.41 15.46 -4.70
C TYR A 25 8.15 16.38 -3.72
N ASN A 26 8.63 15.85 -2.58
CA ASN A 26 9.35 16.65 -1.59
C ASN A 26 10.63 17.27 -2.17
N TYR A 27 11.34 16.56 -3.06
CA TYR A 27 12.53 17.08 -3.72
C TYR A 27 12.23 18.29 -4.62
N PHE A 28 11.10 18.28 -5.34
CA PHE A 28 10.69 19.41 -6.18
C PHE A 28 10.03 20.54 -5.38
N PHE A 29 9.44 20.24 -4.21
CA PHE A 29 8.72 21.19 -3.36
C PHE A 29 9.22 21.15 -1.89
N PRO A 30 10.48 21.53 -1.63
CA PRO A 30 11.20 21.23 -0.37
C PRO A 30 10.65 21.86 0.91
N GLU A 31 9.61 22.70 0.83
CA GLU A 31 8.96 23.33 2.00
C GLU A 31 7.42 23.28 1.92
N LYS A 32 6.85 22.57 0.94
CA LYS A 32 5.39 22.48 0.76
C LYS A 32 4.90 21.13 1.29
N ASN A 33 3.91 21.17 2.17
CA ASN A 33 3.19 19.96 2.60
C ASN A 33 4.05 18.87 3.28
N GLU A 34 5.22 19.20 3.85
CA GLU A 34 6.17 18.22 4.42
C GLU A 34 5.49 17.27 5.42
N ASP A 35 4.66 17.79 6.32
CA ASP A 35 3.92 16.98 7.30
C ASP A 35 2.90 16.05 6.64
N LYS A 36 2.18 16.51 5.61
CA LYS A 36 1.23 15.67 4.84
C LYS A 36 1.99 14.56 4.10
N ILE A 37 3.16 14.86 3.52
CA ILE A 37 4.01 13.85 2.86
C ILE A 37 4.48 12.80 3.88
N LYS A 38 4.96 13.23 5.05
CA LYS A 38 5.36 12.32 6.15
C LYS A 38 4.21 11.42 6.59
N GLU A 39 3.00 11.96 6.64
CA GLU A 39 1.78 11.20 6.95
C GLU A 39 1.51 10.13 5.88
N ILE A 40 1.53 10.49 4.59
CA ILE A 40 1.33 9.54 3.47
C ILE A 40 2.38 8.43 3.50
N ILE A 41 3.66 8.75 3.73
CA ILE A 41 4.73 7.76 3.88
C ILE A 41 4.44 6.82 5.05
N THR A 42 4.05 7.38 6.20
CA THR A 42 3.74 6.61 7.41
C THR A 42 2.57 5.65 7.17
N GLU A 43 1.50 6.12 6.55
CA GLU A 43 0.33 5.30 6.21
C GLU A 43 0.66 4.23 5.16
N THR A 44 1.55 4.53 4.21
CA THR A 44 2.05 3.55 3.25
C THR A 44 2.83 2.43 3.95
N VAL A 45 3.69 2.75 4.92
CA VAL A 45 4.41 1.73 5.72
C VAL A 45 3.45 0.90 6.57
N LYS A 46 2.45 1.53 7.19
CA LYS A 46 1.41 0.82 7.95
C LYS A 46 0.61 -0.13 7.05
N MET A 47 0.19 0.35 5.88
CA MET A 47 -0.49 -0.44 4.85
C MET A 47 0.35 -1.67 4.48
N ARG A 48 1.62 -1.47 4.13
CA ARG A 48 2.55 -2.57 3.85
C ARG A 48 2.56 -3.61 4.96
N ASN A 49 2.79 -3.18 6.20
CA ASN A 49 2.89 -4.09 7.35
C ASN A 49 1.59 -4.86 7.60
N GLU A 50 0.45 -4.19 7.51
CA GLU A 50 -0.88 -4.77 7.63
C GLU A 50 -1.09 -5.87 6.58
N PHE A 51 -0.85 -5.57 5.30
CA PHE A 51 -1.09 -6.52 4.22
C PHE A 51 -0.11 -7.69 4.23
N ILE A 52 1.16 -7.47 4.59
CA ILE A 52 2.11 -8.58 4.79
C ILE A 52 1.63 -9.52 5.91
N LYS A 53 1.09 -8.97 7.02
CA LYS A 53 0.51 -9.77 8.11
C LYS A 53 -0.71 -10.56 7.62
N ARG A 54 -1.61 -9.95 6.85
CA ARG A 54 -2.78 -10.62 6.25
C ARG A 54 -2.42 -11.70 5.22
N VAL A 55 -1.30 -11.57 4.52
CA VAL A 55 -0.80 -12.65 3.63
C VAL A 55 -0.26 -13.84 4.43
N ASN A 56 0.34 -13.57 5.59
CA ASN A 56 0.87 -14.59 6.50
C ASN A 56 -0.24 -15.34 7.27
N HIS A 57 -1.32 -14.64 7.61
CA HIS A 57 -2.43 -15.19 8.39
C HIS A 57 -3.67 -15.40 7.53
N ILE A 58 -4.06 -16.66 7.34
CA ILE A 58 -5.21 -17.06 6.53
C ILE A 58 -6.07 -17.95 7.40
N ASP A 59 -7.33 -17.58 7.56
CA ASP A 59 -8.31 -18.36 8.30
C ASP A 59 -8.87 -19.48 7.42
N GLY A 60 -9.04 -20.67 7.99
CA GLY A 60 -9.56 -21.83 7.24
C GLY A 60 -8.64 -22.28 6.11
N LYS A 61 -7.34 -22.47 6.39
CA LYS A 61 -6.33 -22.92 5.41
C LYS A 61 -6.69 -24.22 4.70
N ASP A 62 -7.48 -25.07 5.36
CA ASP A 62 -7.94 -26.36 4.83
C ASP A 62 -9.18 -26.21 3.94
N ASN A 63 -9.83 -25.04 3.96
CA ASN A 63 -10.97 -24.72 3.10
C ASN A 63 -10.54 -23.86 1.91
N ARG A 64 -10.51 -24.49 0.73
CA ARG A 64 -10.12 -23.84 -0.53
C ARG A 64 -11.00 -22.65 -0.90
N LYS A 65 -12.30 -22.69 -0.59
CA LYS A 65 -13.25 -21.60 -0.90
C LYS A 65 -12.95 -20.38 -0.03
N LEU A 66 -12.78 -20.58 1.27
CA LEU A 66 -12.43 -19.51 2.22
C LEU A 66 -11.07 -18.88 1.89
N THR A 67 -10.07 -19.71 1.58
CA THR A 67 -8.75 -19.22 1.15
C THR A 67 -8.84 -18.35 -0.11
N LYS A 68 -9.64 -18.75 -1.11
CA LYS A 68 -9.84 -17.95 -2.33
C LYS A 68 -10.51 -16.61 -2.02
N GLN A 69 -11.56 -16.62 -1.21
CA GLN A 69 -12.29 -15.41 -0.80
C GLN A 69 -11.39 -14.45 -0.02
N HIS A 70 -10.56 -14.97 0.90
CA HIS A 70 -9.58 -14.19 1.66
C HIS A 70 -8.64 -13.41 0.73
N PHE A 71 -8.02 -14.09 -0.23
CA PHE A 71 -7.11 -13.42 -1.16
C PHE A 71 -7.82 -12.43 -2.08
N GLN A 72 -9.01 -12.74 -2.59
CA GLN A 72 -9.79 -11.80 -3.40
C GLN A 72 -10.09 -10.51 -2.62
N LYS A 73 -10.53 -10.64 -1.36
CA LYS A 73 -10.75 -9.50 -0.48
C LYS A 73 -9.45 -8.74 -0.20
N LEU A 74 -8.36 -9.46 0.08
CA LEU A 74 -7.04 -8.87 0.31
C LEU A 74 -6.59 -8.01 -0.87
N TYR A 75 -6.71 -8.50 -2.11
CA TYR A 75 -6.38 -7.71 -3.29
C TYR A 75 -7.26 -6.45 -3.39
N LYS A 76 -8.58 -6.60 -3.24
CA LYS A 76 -9.51 -5.47 -3.32
C LYS A 76 -9.18 -4.38 -2.28
N ASP A 77 -8.94 -4.79 -1.04
CA ASP A 77 -8.61 -3.86 0.04
C ASP A 77 -7.25 -3.19 -0.18
N LEU A 78 -6.25 -3.94 -0.69
CA LEU A 78 -4.91 -3.42 -1.00
C LEU A 78 -4.99 -2.32 -2.05
N PHE A 79 -5.68 -2.59 -3.16
CA PHE A 79 -5.83 -1.60 -4.23
C PHE A 79 -6.62 -0.39 -3.78
N ALA A 80 -7.70 -0.56 -3.01
CA ALA A 80 -8.47 0.57 -2.48
C ALA A 80 -7.61 1.46 -1.57
N LYS A 81 -6.79 0.87 -0.69
CA LYS A 81 -5.94 1.64 0.22
C LYS A 81 -4.80 2.34 -0.51
N ALA A 82 -4.18 1.68 -1.49
CA ALA A 82 -3.16 2.30 -2.32
C ALA A 82 -3.71 3.43 -3.20
N ASP A 83 -4.88 3.24 -3.81
CA ASP A 83 -5.56 4.25 -4.63
C ASP A 83 -5.87 5.51 -3.80
N ASN A 84 -6.31 5.35 -2.56
CA ASN A 84 -6.51 6.48 -1.66
C ASN A 84 -5.21 7.23 -1.35
N LEU A 85 -4.12 6.52 -1.00
CA LEU A 85 -2.82 7.15 -0.73
C LEU A 85 -2.28 7.91 -1.94
N VAL A 86 -2.46 7.37 -3.15
CA VAL A 86 -2.07 8.04 -4.40
C VAL A 86 -2.94 9.26 -4.67
N LYS A 87 -4.24 9.20 -4.38
CA LYS A 87 -5.12 10.38 -4.47
C LYS A 87 -4.71 11.47 -3.50
N ASP A 88 -4.43 11.11 -2.25
CA ASP A 88 -3.99 12.05 -1.22
C ASP A 88 -2.72 12.78 -1.69
N LEU A 89 -1.75 12.05 -2.26
CA LEU A 89 -0.54 12.64 -2.84
C LEU A 89 -0.86 13.54 -4.06
N ASN A 90 -1.73 13.11 -4.96
CA ASN A 90 -2.11 13.88 -6.14
C ASN A 90 -2.87 15.16 -5.80
N ASP A 91 -3.64 15.18 -4.72
CA ASP A 91 -4.34 16.38 -4.29
C ASP A 91 -3.37 17.44 -3.75
N LEU A 92 -2.18 17.03 -3.24
CA LEU A 92 -1.08 17.97 -2.94
C LEU A 92 -0.50 18.67 -4.17
N ASN A 93 -0.54 18.02 -5.35
CA ASN A 93 -0.16 18.64 -6.62
C ASN A 93 -1.19 19.65 -7.11
N LYS A 94 -2.48 19.47 -6.78
CA LYS A 94 -3.56 20.35 -7.27
C LYS A 94 -3.75 21.63 -6.46
N GLU A 95 -3.20 21.69 -5.25
CA GLU A 95 -3.11 22.92 -4.44
C GLU A 95 -2.00 23.87 -4.96
N GLU A 96 -1.55 23.72 -6.21
CA GLU A 96 -0.71 24.68 -6.95
C GLU A 96 -1.53 25.66 -7.79
#